data_AF-A0A533SDT2-F1
#
_entry.id   AF-A0A533SDT2-F1
#
_cell.length_a   1.000
_cell.length_b   1.000
_cell.length_c   1.000
_cell.angle_alpha   90.00
_cell.angle_beta   90.00
_cell.angle_gamma   90.00
#
_symmetry.space_group_name_H-M   'P 1'
#
loop_
_entity.id
_entity.type
_entity.pdbx_description
1 polymer ?
#
loop_
_entity_poly.entity_id
_entity_poly.type
_entity_poly.pdbx_seq_one_letter_code
_entity_poly.pdbx_strand_id
1 'polypeptide(L)' 'MNDKEFRRMVAEAMDSLPDSIAERLLNVAVIVQDAPDEDIMEEMGLEDDLELLGLYHGQSLLDR' A
#
# COMPACT_ATOMS: atom_id res chain seq x y z
N MET A 1 0.58 16.27 -10.46
CA MET A 1 0.95 16.04 -9.05
C MET A 1 2.22 15.22 -9.04
N ASN A 2 3.20 15.56 -8.22
CA ASN A 2 4.47 14.81 -8.16
C ASN A 2 4.48 13.77 -7.02
N ASP A 3 5.41 12.82 -7.06
CA ASP A 3 5.57 11.76 -6.06
C ASP A 3 5.63 12.31 -4.63
N LYS A 4 6.38 13.40 -4.40
CA LYS A 4 6.51 14.02 -3.07
C LYS A 4 5.17 14.56 -2.56
N GLU A 5 4.38 15.20 -3.42
CA GLU A 5 3.02 15.64 -3.08
C GLU A 5 2.12 14.45 -2.75
N PHE A 6 2.29 13.31 -3.44
CA PHE A 6 1.49 12.10 -3.20
C PHE A 6 1.79 11.48 -1.86
N ARG A 7 3.08 11.26 -1.58
CA ARG A 7 3.52 10.76 -0.28
C ARG A 7 3.05 11.63 0.87
N ARG A 8 3.03 12.96 0.71
CA ARG A 8 2.49 13.87 1.72
C ARG A 8 0.98 13.67 1.92
N MET A 9 0.19 13.58 0.85
CA MET A 9 -1.25 13.35 0.98
C MET A 9 -1.58 11.98 1.58
N VAL A 10 -0.80 10.94 1.26
CA VAL A 10 -0.93 9.62 1.90
C VAL A 10 -0.63 9.73 3.38
N ALA A 11 0.45 10.40 3.79
CA ALA A 11 0.76 10.59 5.21
C ALA A 11 -0.34 11.34 5.96
N GLU A 12 -0.85 12.44 5.38
CA GLU A 12 -1.99 13.19 5.95
C GLU A 12 -3.25 12.31 6.07
N ALA A 13 -3.52 11.45 5.08
CA ALA A 13 -4.63 10.51 5.12
C ALA A 13 -4.46 9.48 6.26
N MET A 14 -3.25 8.94 6.43
CA MET A 14 -2.92 8.00 7.51
C MET A 14 -3.08 8.64 8.89
N ASP A 15 -2.62 9.88 9.07
CA ASP A 15 -2.75 10.63 10.33
C ASP A 15 -4.21 11.00 10.65
N SER A 16 -5.08 11.05 9.63
CA SER A 16 -6.50 11.37 9.78
C SER A 16 -7.39 10.17 10.10
N LEU A 17 -6.84 8.94 10.12
CA LEU A 17 -7.61 7.73 10.37
C LEU A 17 -8.21 7.75 11.78
N PRO A 18 -9.46 7.29 11.97
CA PRO A 18 -10.02 7.07 13.30
C PRO A 18 -9.16 6.13 14.13
N ASP A 19 -9.05 6.38 15.44
CA ASP A 19 -8.23 5.58 16.38
C ASP A 19 -8.51 4.08 16.27
N SER A 20 -9.78 3.69 16.12
CA SER A 20 -10.19 2.28 16.01
C SER A 20 -9.68 1.57 14.75
N ILE A 21 -9.28 2.31 13.72
CA ILE A 21 -8.63 1.81 12.51
C ILE A 21 -7.11 1.86 12.70
N ALA A 22 -6.57 2.97 13.21
CA ALA A 22 -5.14 3.13 13.45
C ALA A 22 -4.57 2.04 14.36
N GLU A 23 -5.31 1.65 15.42
CA GLU A 23 -4.96 0.55 16.32
C GLU A 23 -4.83 -0.81 15.60
N ARG A 24 -5.56 -1.02 14.50
CA ARG A 24 -5.50 -2.27 13.71
C ARG A 24 -4.34 -2.30 12.74
N LEU A 25 -3.73 -1.14 12.48
CA LEU A 25 -2.57 -0.99 11.59
C LEU A 25 -1.25 -1.00 12.36
N LEU A 26 -1.27 -1.33 13.65
CA LEU A 26 -0.06 -1.57 14.42
C LEU A 26 0.76 -2.67 13.73
N ASN A 27 2.04 -2.37 13.46
CA ASN A 27 2.96 -3.23 12.71
C ASN A 27 2.61 -3.43 11.21
N VAL A 28 1.86 -2.50 10.61
CA VAL A 28 1.66 -2.43 9.16
C VAL A 28 2.46 -1.25 8.60
N ALA A 29 3.29 -1.52 7.58
CA ALA A 29 3.96 -0.47 6.82
C ALA A 29 3.13 -0.10 5.59
N VAL A 30 2.96 1.20 5.34
CA VAL A 30 2.34 1.72 4.12
C VAL A 30 3.46 2.22 3.20
N ILE A 31 3.56 1.63 2.02
CA ILE A 31 4.61 1.92 1.03
C ILE A 31 3.92 2.50 -0.21
N VAL A 32 4.45 3.63 -0.68
CA VAL A 32 4.01 4.27 -1.93
C VAL A 32 4.99 3.93 -3.04
N GLN A 33 4.46 3.37 -4.12
CA GLN A 33 5.17 3.00 -5.35
C GLN A 33 4.47 3.62 -6.55
N ASP A 34 5.20 3.82 -7.64
CA ASP A 34 4.64 4.41 -8.87
C ASP A 34 3.73 3.43 -9.62
N ALA A 35 4.07 2.13 -9.63
CA ALA A 35 3.30 1.04 -10.21
C ALA A 35 3.63 -0.29 -9.47
N PRO A 36 2.76 -1.32 -9.57
CA PRO A 36 3.10 -2.68 -9.18
C PRO A 36 4.22 -3.28 -10.06
N ASP A 37 5.03 -4.16 -9.46
CA ASP A 37 6.04 -4.93 -10.18
C ASP A 37 5.41 -6.09 -10.99
N GLU A 38 6.15 -6.64 -11.95
CA GLU A 38 5.67 -7.71 -12.85
C GLU A 38 5.16 -8.93 -12.10
N ASP A 39 5.85 -9.36 -11.03
CA ASP A 39 5.43 -10.50 -10.20
C ASP A 39 4.04 -10.27 -9.58
N ILE A 40 3.75 -9.03 -9.15
CA ILE A 40 2.45 -8.66 -8.56
C ILE A 40 1.37 -8.64 -9.65
N MET A 41 1.69 -8.10 -10.83
CA MET A 41 0.77 -8.07 -11.97
C MET A 41 0.36 -9.49 -12.40
N GLU A 42 1.34 -10.41 -12.48
CA GLU A 42 1.09 -11.81 -12.81
C GLU A 42 0.31 -12.55 -11.72
N GLU A 43 0.69 -12.41 -10.44
CA GLU A 43 0.01 -13.06 -9.31
C GLU A 43 -1.46 -12.63 -9.22
N MET A 44 -1.74 -11.35 -9.48
CA MET A 44 -3.07 -10.77 -9.42
C MET A 44 -3.87 -10.91 -10.72
N GLY A 45 -3.23 -11.32 -11.83
CA GLY A 45 -3.85 -11.49 -13.14
C GLY A 45 -4.34 -10.18 -13.76
N LEU A 46 -3.58 -9.10 -13.58
CA LEU A 46 -3.93 -7.75 -14.05
C LEU A 46 -3.40 -7.51 -15.47
N GLU A 47 -4.22 -6.88 -16.32
CA GLU A 47 -3.82 -6.51 -17.69
C GLU A 47 -3.26 -5.08 -17.77
N ASP A 48 -3.68 -4.19 -16.85
CA ASP A 48 -3.25 -2.80 -16.73
C ASP A 48 -2.85 -2.47 -15.28
N ASP A 49 -1.74 -1.76 -15.09
CA ASP A 49 -1.18 -1.42 -13.78
C ASP A 49 -2.07 -0.42 -13.01
N LEU A 50 -2.90 0.34 -13.74
CA LEU A 50 -3.88 1.26 -13.18
C LEU A 50 -5.09 0.55 -12.53
N GLU A 51 -5.24 -0.76 -12.73
CA GLU A 51 -6.30 -1.54 -12.07
C GLU A 51 -6.02 -1.74 -10.57
N LEU A 52 -4.75 -1.65 -10.14
CA LEU A 52 -4.34 -1.85 -8.75
C LEU A 52 -3.99 -0.54 -8.05
N LEU A 53 -4.93 -0.03 -7.27
CA LEU A 53 -4.73 1.21 -6.49
C LEU A 53 -4.10 0.98 -5.11
N GLY A 54 -4.02 -0.28 -4.66
CA GLY A 54 -3.41 -0.64 -3.39
C GLY A 54 -3.42 -2.15 -3.16
N LEU A 55 -2.38 -2.65 -2.50
CA LEU A 55 -2.18 -4.05 -2.20
C LEU A 55 -1.89 -4.23 -0.71
N TYR A 56 -2.63 -5.12 -0.05
CA TYR A 56 -2.27 -5.61 1.27
C TYR A 56 -1.47 -6.91 1.14
N HIS A 57 -0.20 -6.88 1.55
CA HIS A 57 0.68 -8.03 1.54
C HIS A 57 1.01 -8.45 2.97
N GLY A 58 0.56 -9.63 3.39
CA GLY A 58 0.82 -10.17 4.73
C GLY A 58 2.06 -11.08 4.72
N GLN A 59 3.06 -10.78 5.55
CA GLN A 59 4.19 -11.69 5.72
C GLN A 59 3.84 -12.86 6.65
N SER A 60 4.14 -14.08 6.21
CA SER A 60 4.00 -15.29 7.02
C SER A 60 5.07 -15.32 8.13
N LEU A 61 4.73 -15.86 9.30
CA LEU A 61 5.66 -16.02 10.42
C LEU A 61 6.83 -16.97 10.12
N LEU A 62 6.74 -17.78 9.07
CA LEU A 62 7.76 -18.74 8.66
C LEU A 62 8.87 -18.12 7.78
N ASP A 63 8.66 -16.90 7.28
CA ASP A 63 9.56 -16.23 6.34
C ASP A 63 10.47 -15.18 7.02
N ARG A 64 10.63 -15.25 8.35
CA ARG A 64 11.42 -14.29 9.15
C ARG A 64 12.77 -14.84 9.60
#